data_AF-A0AAW7IAP8-F1
#
_entry.id   AF-A0AAW7IAP8-F1
#
_cell.length_a   1.000
_cell.length_b   1.000
_cell.length_c   1.000
_cell.angle_alpha   90.00
_cell.angle_beta   90.00
_cell.angle_gamma   90.00
#
_symmetry.space_group_name_H-M   'P 1'
#
loop_
_entity.id
_entity.type
_entity.pdbx_description
1 polymer ?
#
loop_
_entity_poly.entity_id
_entity_poly.type
_entity_poly.pdbx_seq_one_letter_code
_entity_poly.pdbx_strand_id
1 'polypeptide(L)'
;MTYARVGQSLHNYGLAVDFIIVSDDGKRALWTEEEKWTRVPAIAKSLVFVWGDFESFRDFPHLGMSGGLSTRDLQKRFRPSLFQELR
;
A
#
# COMPACT_ATOMS: atom_id res chain seq x y z
N MET A 1 -12.21 5.98 -4.15
CA MET A 1 -13.27 5.74 -3.14
C MET A 1 -12.58 5.36 -1.84
N THR A 2 -13.14 5.70 -0.68
CA THR A 2 -12.60 5.22 0.61
C THR A 2 -13.73 4.85 1.56
N TYR A 3 -13.52 3.77 2.31
CA TYR A 3 -14.42 3.33 3.40
C TYR A 3 -13.83 3.64 4.79
N ALA A 4 -12.62 4.20 4.84
CA ALA A 4 -11.95 4.55 6.07
C ALA A 4 -12.32 5.97 6.51
N ARG A 5 -12.58 6.16 7.81
CA ARG A 5 -12.69 7.50 8.39
C ARG A 5 -11.30 8.10 8.60
N VAL A 6 -11.26 9.39 8.93
CA VAL A 6 -10.01 10.06 9.33
C VAL A 6 -9.32 9.28 10.45
N GLY A 7 -8.03 9.00 10.28
CA GLY A 7 -7.21 8.23 11.24
C GLY A 7 -7.41 6.71 11.15
N GLN A 8 -8.22 6.21 10.21
CA GLN A 8 -8.44 4.78 10.00
C GLN A 8 -7.78 4.25 8.72
N SER A 9 -7.01 5.07 8.02
CA SER A 9 -6.20 4.65 6.87
C SER A 9 -4.72 4.83 7.16
N LEU A 10 -3.88 3.92 6.66
CA LEU A 10 -2.41 4.05 6.71
C LEU A 10 -1.90 5.31 5.98
N HIS A 11 -2.66 5.81 5.01
CA HIS A 11 -2.40 7.10 4.36
C HIS A 11 -2.38 8.27 5.35
N ASN A 12 -3.15 8.19 6.45
CA ASN A 12 -3.15 9.23 7.49
C ASN A 12 -1.86 9.26 8.33
N TYR A 13 -1.01 8.25 8.18
CA TYR A 13 0.22 8.08 8.93
C TYR A 13 1.48 8.10 8.04
N GLY A 14 1.32 8.33 6.73
CA GLY A 14 2.44 8.27 5.78
C GLY A 14 3.00 6.85 5.59
N LEU A 15 2.19 5.82 5.85
CA LEU A 15 2.58 4.41 5.80
C LEU A 15 1.91 3.66 4.66
N ALA A 16 1.36 4.38 3.68
CA ALA A 16 0.81 3.80 2.47
C ALA A 16 1.04 4.71 1.27
N VAL A 17 1.04 4.09 0.10
CA VAL A 17 1.05 4.75 -1.21
C VAL A 17 0.06 4.03 -2.10
N ASP A 18 -0.57 4.79 -3.00
CA ASP A 18 -1.36 4.23 -4.08
C ASP A 18 -0.58 4.42 -5.38
N PHE A 19 -0.51 3.39 -6.23
CA PHE A 19 0.20 3.46 -7.50
C PHE A 19 -0.73 3.35 -8.71
N ILE A 20 -0.23 3.79 -9.86
CA ILE A 20 -0.88 3.63 -11.16
C ILE A 20 0.17 3.25 -12.20
N ILE A 21 -0.20 2.40 -13.15
CA ILE A 21 0.63 2.14 -14.33
C ILE A 21 0.35 3.23 -15.35
N VAL A 22 1.39 3.80 -15.95
CA VAL A 22 1.26 4.80 -17.02
C VAL A 22 1.80 4.26 -18.35
N SER A 23 1.35 4.84 -19.45
CA SER A 23 1.94 4.63 -20.77
C SER A 23 3.42 4.98 -20.78
N ASP A 24 4.17 4.44 -21.74
CA ASP A 24 5.62 4.64 -21.81
C ASP A 24 6.00 6.14 -21.95
N ASP A 25 5.11 6.95 -22.53
CA ASP A 25 5.26 8.40 -22.62
C ASP A 25 4.78 9.17 -21.37
N GLY A 26 4.27 8.46 -20.36
CA GLY A 26 3.77 8.98 -19.09
C GLY A 26 2.43 9.72 -19.17
N LYS A 27 1.77 9.78 -20.34
CA LYS A 27 0.61 10.66 -20.55
C LYS A 27 -0.74 10.04 -20.19
N ARG A 28 -0.82 8.72 -20.06
CA ARG A 28 -2.08 8.01 -19.84
C ARG A 28 -1.96 7.06 -18.66
N ALA A 29 -2.95 7.07 -17.78
CA ALA A 29 -3.14 6.02 -16.78
C ALA A 29 -3.69 4.75 -17.46
N LEU A 30 -3.09 3.61 -17.15
CA LEU A 30 -3.41 2.30 -17.71
C LEU A 30 -4.00 1.41 -16.63
N TRP A 31 -5.33 1.29 -16.61
CA TRP A 31 -6.08 0.55 -15.59
C TRP A 31 -6.27 -0.94 -15.90
N THR A 32 -6.04 -1.36 -17.15
CA THR A 32 -6.36 -2.71 -17.65
C THR A 32 -5.13 -3.57 -17.95
N GLU A 33 -3.93 -3.10 -17.61
CA GLU A 33 -2.65 -3.80 -17.88
C GLU A 33 -2.35 -4.86 -16.80
N GLU A 34 -3.11 -5.95 -16.78
CA GLU A 34 -3.12 -6.95 -15.68
C GLU A 34 -1.73 -7.47 -15.28
N GLU A 35 -0.85 -7.74 -16.26
CA GLU A 35 0.52 -8.21 -15.99
C GLU A 35 1.33 -7.17 -15.18
N LYS A 36 1.24 -5.89 -15.56
CA LYS A 36 1.96 -4.82 -14.86
C LYS A 36 1.36 -4.59 -13.47
N TRP A 37 0.03 -4.68 -13.35
CA TRP A 37 -0.69 -4.53 -12.09
C TRP A 37 -0.38 -5.63 -11.05
N THR A 38 0.00 -6.83 -11.49
CA THR A 38 0.42 -7.92 -10.59
C THR A 38 1.91 -7.89 -10.29
N ARG A 39 2.74 -7.38 -11.21
CA ARG A 39 4.20 -7.27 -11.02
C ARG A 39 4.59 -6.27 -9.93
N VAL A 40 3.99 -5.07 -9.91
CA VAL A 40 4.29 -4.03 -8.90
C VAL A 40 4.11 -4.54 -7.46
N PRO A 41 2.95 -5.11 -7.06
CA PRO A 41 2.77 -5.60 -5.70
C PRO A 41 3.63 -6.81 -5.37
N ALA A 42 4.03 -7.64 -6.34
CA ALA A 42 5.00 -8.71 -6.11
C ALA A 42 6.37 -8.16 -5.65
N ILE A 43 6.83 -7.07 -6.28
CA ILE A 43 8.04 -6.35 -5.86
C ILE A 43 7.81 -5.67 -4.51
N ALA A 44 6.67 -5.01 -4.32
CA ALA A 44 6.38 -4.33 -3.06
C ALA A 44 6.36 -5.31 -1.87
N LYS A 45 5.78 -6.51 -2.04
CA LYS A 45 5.78 -7.57 -1.03
C LYS A 45 7.20 -8.03 -0.64
N SER A 46 8.16 -8.04 -1.57
CA SER A 46 9.57 -8.34 -1.23
C SER A 46 10.23 -7.22 -0.42
N LEU A 47 9.69 -6.01 -0.49
CA LEU A 47 10.05 -4.84 0.32
C LEU A 47 9.13 -4.67 1.55
N VAL A 48 8.50 -5.76 2.00
CA VAL A 48 7.63 -5.87 3.17
C VAL A 48 6.37 -4.98 3.16
N PHE A 49 5.92 -4.54 1.97
CA PHE A 49 4.59 -3.95 1.81
C PHE A 49 3.50 -5.02 1.81
N VAL A 50 2.32 -4.63 2.29
CA VAL A 50 1.06 -5.36 2.15
C VAL A 50 0.30 -4.75 0.97
N TRP A 51 -0.13 -5.60 0.05
CA TRP A 51 -0.95 -5.20 -1.10
C TRP A 51 -2.42 -5.20 -0.71
N GLY A 52 -3.22 -4.29 -1.28
CA GLY A 52 -4.67 -4.23 -1.10
C GLY A 52 -5.46 -5.34 -1.81
N ASP A 53 -4.90 -6.53 -1.99
CA ASP A 53 -5.57 -7.71 -2.54
C ASP A 53 -6.50 -8.41 -1.53
N PHE A 54 -7.10 -7.66 -0.61
CA PHE A 54 -7.90 -8.21 0.49
C PHE A 54 -9.15 -8.93 -0.01
N GLU A 55 -9.49 -10.06 0.61
CA GLU A 55 -10.61 -10.92 0.20
C GLU A 55 -11.96 -10.21 0.23
N SER A 56 -12.20 -9.40 1.28
CA SER A 56 -13.48 -8.71 1.50
C SER A 56 -13.56 -7.33 0.86
N PHE A 57 -12.42 -6.73 0.50
CA PHE A 57 -12.36 -5.40 -0.08
C PHE A 57 -11.07 -5.21 -0.89
N ARG A 58 -11.16 -5.30 -2.21
CA ARG A 58 -10.01 -5.14 -3.09
C ARG A 58 -9.74 -3.67 -3.38
N ASP A 59 -8.52 -3.23 -3.05
CA ASP A 59 -7.97 -1.91 -3.35
C ASP A 59 -6.61 -2.09 -4.04
N PHE A 60 -6.63 -2.48 -5.31
CA PHE A 60 -5.42 -2.88 -6.04
C PHE A 60 -4.30 -1.82 -6.13
N PRO A 61 -4.59 -0.51 -6.21
CA PRO A 61 -3.56 0.52 -6.11
C PRO A 61 -2.82 0.55 -4.77
N HIS A 62 -3.44 0.08 -3.69
CA HIS A 62 -2.95 0.29 -2.34
C HIS A 62 -1.75 -0.59 -1.99
N LEU A 63 -0.69 0.05 -1.51
CA LEU A 63 0.46 -0.58 -0.88
C LEU A 63 0.69 0.06 0.49
N GLY A 64 0.59 -0.76 1.56
CA GLY A 64 0.77 -0.31 2.94
C GLY A 64 1.96 -0.97 3.63
N MET A 65 2.65 -0.26 4.52
CA MET A 65 3.80 -0.77 5.26
C MET A 65 3.72 -0.29 6.71
N SER A 66 2.96 -1.02 7.54
CA SER A 66 2.75 -0.65 8.96
C SER A 66 3.70 -1.34 9.94
N GLY A 67 4.58 -2.24 9.47
CA GLY A 67 5.42 -3.05 10.36
C GLY A 67 4.60 -3.91 11.33
N GLY A 68 3.41 -4.36 10.92
CA GLY A 68 2.49 -5.16 11.74
C GLY A 68 1.58 -4.35 12.68
N LEU A 69 1.71 -3.02 12.74
CA LEU A 69 0.83 -2.18 13.54
C LEU A 69 -0.55 -2.02 12.90
N SER A 70 -1.58 -1.99 13.75
CA SER A 70 -2.93 -1.58 13.36
C SER A 70 -3.08 -0.06 13.37
N THR A 71 -4.11 0.47 12.71
CA THR A 71 -4.45 1.91 12.79
C THR A 71 -4.75 2.35 14.22
N ARG A 72 -5.29 1.46 15.06
CA ARG A 72 -5.50 1.72 16.50
C ARG A 72 -4.18 1.92 17.25
N ASP A 73 -3.13 1.19 16.88
CA ASP A 73 -1.81 1.37 17.49
C ASP A 73 -1.19 2.70 17.04
N LEU A 74 -1.34 3.03 15.75
CA LEU A 74 -0.86 4.31 15.22
C LEU A 74 -1.57 5.51 15.86
N GLN A 75 -2.88 5.43 16.13
CA GLN A 75 -3.62 6.44 16.90
C GLN A 75 -3.06 6.64 18.32
N LYS A 76 -2.57 5.56 18.94
CA LYS A 76 -1.88 5.59 20.24
C LYS A 76 -0.42 6.02 20.14
N ARG A 77 0.03 6.46 18.96
CA ARG A 77 1.39 6.94 18.67
C ARG A 77 2.47 5.85 18.75
N PHE A 78 2.11 4.57 18.64
CA PHE A 78 3.10 3.54 18.39
C PHE A 78 3.78 3.81 17.05
N ARG A 79 5.10 3.62 17.01
CA ARG A 79 5.90 3.85 15.80
C ARG A 79 6.22 2.51 15.14
N PRO A 80 6.00 2.38 13.83
CA PRO A 80 6.30 1.14 13.14
C PRO A 80 7.81 0.91 13.13
N SER A 81 8.22 -0.33 13.39
CA SER A 81 9.59 -0.78 13.18
C SER A 81 9.69 -1.36 11.77
N LEU A 82 10.09 -0.52 10.81
CA LEU A 82 10.11 -0.88 9.39
C LEU A 82 11.40 -1.59 8.96
N PHE A 83 12.40 -1.61 9.84
CA PHE A 83 13.69 -2.24 9.59
C PHE A 83 14.15 -2.96 10.86
N GLN A 84 14.04 -4.29 10.89
CA GLN A 84 14.94 -5.14 11.68
C GLN A 84 15.89 -5.81 10.69
N GLU A 85 17.08 -5.21 10.55
CA GLU A 85 18.31 -5.81 10.03
C GLU A 85 18.31 -6.35 8.59
N LEU A 86 18.70 -5.47 7.65
CA LEU A 86 19.75 -5.89 6.71
C LEU A 86 21.07 -5.86 7.49
N ARG A 87 21.42 -6.98 8.12
CA ARG A 87 22.79 -7.30 8.49
C ARG A 87 23.38 -8.23 7.45
#